data_AF-A0A3D2R7Q8-F1
#
_entry.id   AF-A0A3D2R7Q8-F1
#
_cell.length_a   1.000
_cell.length_b   1.000
_cell.length_c   1.000
_cell.angle_alpha   90.00
_cell.angle_beta   90.00
_cell.angle_gamma   90.00
#
_symmetry.space_group_name_H-M   'P 1'
#
loop_
_entity.id
_entity.type
_entity.pdbx_description
1 polymer ?
#
loop_
_entity_poly.entity_id
_entity_poly.type
_entity_poly.pdbx_seq_one_letter_code
_entity_poly.pdbx_strand_id
1 'polypeptide(L)'
;LSDQTLSEVRDVLEHIVTRGTGRALYSEHFSIAGKTGTARTEYWMEDWDKDRRYISSFAGYFPAEDPKYSCIVVIHKPSTKKGYYGADVTGPVFKRIAQKIYTDSPLRDTIQLPVKPMPELMQQEAQITQMLNETPEGLPDVRGWALMDALAVLENLGLTVEVRGRGSIMEQSPKPGTALGQTQKVTLIGS
;
A
#
# COMPACT_ATOMS: atom_id res chain seq x y z
N LEU A 1 -15.61 5.40 11.04
CA LEU A 1 -15.71 6.88 10.98
C LEU A 1 -17.18 7.23 10.85
N SER A 2 -17.67 8.26 11.54
CA SER A 2 -19.06 8.71 11.35
C SER A 2 -19.18 9.44 10.02
N ASP A 3 -20.41 9.49 9.47
CA ASP A 3 -20.68 10.21 8.22
C ASP A 3 -20.33 11.69 8.33
N GLN A 4 -20.52 12.29 9.50
CA GLN A 4 -20.12 13.66 9.80
C GLN A 4 -18.60 13.84 9.68
N THR A 5 -17.80 12.96 10.31
CA THR A 5 -16.33 13.05 10.22
C THR A 5 -15.84 12.82 8.80
N LEU A 6 -16.48 11.92 8.04
CA LEU A 6 -16.14 11.71 6.64
C LEU A 6 -16.43 12.93 5.78
N SER A 7 -17.55 13.63 6.02
CA SER A 7 -17.88 14.87 5.33
C SER A 7 -16.84 15.96 5.60
N GLU A 8 -16.49 16.18 6.87
CA GLU A 8 -15.50 17.18 7.27
C GLU A 8 -14.11 16.88 6.66
N VAL A 9 -13.70 15.61 6.64
CA VAL A 9 -12.43 15.20 6.02
C VAL A 9 -12.44 15.43 4.51
N ARG A 10 -13.57 15.17 3.84
CA ARG A 10 -13.72 15.43 2.40
C ARG A 10 -13.57 16.91 2.08
N ASP A 11 -14.27 17.76 2.82
CA ASP A 11 -14.19 19.22 2.66
C ASP A 11 -12.77 19.73 2.85
N VAL A 12 -12.05 19.21 3.86
CA VAL A 12 -10.64 19.59 4.09
C VAL A 12 -9.75 19.17 2.92
N LEU A 13 -9.90 17.94 2.42
CA LEU A 13 -9.08 17.42 1.32
C LEU A 13 -9.36 18.11 -0.01
N GLU A 14 -10.59 18.51 -0.26
CA GLU A 14 -10.94 19.33 -1.43
C GLU A 14 -10.33 20.73 -1.30
N HIS A 15 -10.44 21.36 -0.12
CA HIS A 15 -9.85 22.68 0.13
C HIS A 15 -8.33 22.69 -0.03
N ILE A 16 -7.63 21.60 0.28
CA ILE A 16 -6.19 21.47 0.03
C ILE A 16 -5.84 21.59 -1.46
N VAL A 17 -6.72 21.09 -2.34
CA VAL A 17 -6.54 21.15 -3.79
C VAL A 17 -7.00 22.49 -4.36
N THR A 18 -8.11 23.04 -3.88
CA THR A 18 -8.67 24.31 -4.41
C THR A 18 -7.94 25.55 -3.88
N ARG A 19 -7.51 25.54 -2.61
CA ARG A 19 -6.92 26.69 -1.91
C ARG A 19 -5.53 26.45 -1.32
N GLY A 20 -5.10 25.19 -1.22
CA GLY A 20 -3.86 24.80 -0.56
C GLY A 20 -2.69 24.47 -1.49
N THR A 21 -1.77 23.63 -0.99
CA THR A 21 -0.54 23.23 -1.70
C THR A 21 -0.81 22.39 -2.94
N GLY A 22 -2.04 21.93 -3.17
CA GLY A 22 -2.45 21.14 -4.34
C GLY A 22 -2.94 21.97 -5.53
N ARG A 23 -2.87 23.31 -5.50
CA ARG A 23 -3.52 24.20 -6.49
C ARG A 23 -3.24 23.91 -7.96
N ALA A 24 -2.06 23.37 -8.30
CA ALA A 24 -1.72 22.96 -9.66
C ALA A 24 -2.68 21.89 -10.23
N LEU A 25 -3.36 21.16 -9.36
CA LEU A 25 -4.34 20.12 -9.71
C LEU A 25 -5.73 20.66 -9.98
N TYR A 26 -6.05 21.88 -9.54
CA TYR A 26 -7.37 22.47 -9.69
C TYR A 26 -7.79 22.52 -11.17
N SER A 27 -9.08 22.25 -11.39
CA SER A 27 -9.74 22.35 -12.69
C SER A 27 -11.19 22.74 -12.44
N GLU A 28 -11.67 23.79 -13.11
CA GLU A 28 -13.05 24.27 -12.96
C GLU A 28 -14.09 23.19 -13.32
N HIS A 29 -13.75 22.34 -14.31
CA HIS A 29 -14.64 21.29 -14.81
C HIS A 29 -14.31 19.89 -14.28
N PHE A 30 -13.39 19.76 -13.31
CA PHE A 30 -12.99 18.46 -12.77
C PHE A 30 -12.51 18.57 -11.33
N SER A 31 -13.35 18.10 -10.41
CA SER A 31 -13.12 18.16 -8.97
C SER A 31 -12.16 17.05 -8.52
N ILE A 32 -11.14 17.43 -7.76
CA ILE A 32 -10.14 16.53 -7.19
C ILE A 32 -9.98 16.90 -5.72
N ALA A 33 -9.95 15.90 -4.86
CA ALA A 33 -9.57 16.06 -3.46
C ALA A 33 -8.36 15.17 -3.16
N GLY A 34 -7.46 15.64 -2.30
CA GLY A 34 -6.27 14.87 -1.97
C GLY A 34 -5.22 15.62 -1.18
N LYS A 35 -4.13 14.92 -0.88
CA LYS A 35 -3.05 15.42 -0.05
C LYS A 35 -1.69 15.16 -0.70
N THR A 36 -0.86 16.20 -0.67
CA THR A 36 0.56 16.12 -1.03
C THR A 36 1.36 15.53 0.13
N GLY A 37 2.27 14.61 -0.18
CA GLY A 37 3.29 14.08 0.71
C GLY A 37 4.70 14.40 0.21
N THR A 38 5.61 14.67 1.14
CA THR A 38 7.04 14.83 0.85
C THR A 38 7.81 14.14 1.97
N ALA A 39 8.48 13.02 1.65
CA ALA A 39 9.32 12.30 2.61
C ALA A 39 10.79 12.59 2.32
N ARG A 40 11.55 13.03 3.32
CA ARG A 40 13.02 13.16 3.21
C ARG A 40 13.64 11.78 3.34
N THR A 41 14.61 11.48 2.48
CA THR A 41 15.31 10.19 2.48
C THR A 41 16.81 10.42 2.57
N GLU A 42 17.54 9.45 3.10
CA GLU A 42 19.01 9.44 3.07
C GLU A 42 19.65 10.65 3.79
N TYR A 43 18.93 11.23 4.75
CA TYR A 43 19.37 12.40 5.52
C TYR A 43 20.55 12.13 6.47
N TRP A 44 20.95 10.86 6.59
CA TRP A 44 22.13 10.42 7.34
C TRP A 44 23.44 10.48 6.52
N MET A 45 23.38 10.79 5.21
CA MET A 45 24.57 10.86 4.37
C MET A 45 25.24 12.25 4.44
N GLU A 46 26.57 12.28 4.43
CA GLU A 46 27.37 13.52 4.56
C GLU A 46 27.10 14.54 3.44
N ASP A 47 26.71 14.07 2.26
CA ASP A 47 26.43 14.90 1.09
C ASP A 47 24.99 15.43 1.03
N TRP A 48 24.12 15.04 1.98
CA TRP A 48 22.68 15.33 1.91
C TRP A 48 22.35 16.82 1.83
N ASP A 49 23.13 17.68 2.48
CA ASP A 49 22.93 19.13 2.39
C ASP A 49 23.19 19.69 0.99
N LYS A 50 24.05 19.01 0.21
CA LYS A 50 24.40 19.36 -1.18
C LYS A 50 23.50 18.64 -2.19
N ASP A 51 23.05 17.43 -1.87
CA ASP A 51 22.13 16.62 -2.68
C ASP A 51 20.94 16.13 -1.85
N ARG A 52 19.99 17.04 -1.64
CA ARG A 52 18.78 16.75 -0.85
C ARG A 52 17.89 15.79 -1.60
N ARG A 53 17.67 14.62 -1.01
CA ARG A 53 16.88 13.55 -1.59
C ARG A 53 15.54 13.44 -0.89
N TYR A 54 14.49 13.35 -1.70
CA TYR A 54 13.12 13.24 -1.23
C TYR A 54 12.30 12.30 -2.12
N ILE A 55 11.24 11.76 -1.54
CA ILE A 55 10.17 11.07 -2.24
C ILE A 55 8.97 12.01 -2.25
N SER A 56 8.47 12.30 -3.44
CA SER A 56 7.29 13.11 -3.66
C SER A 56 6.08 12.20 -3.84
N SER A 57 4.97 12.52 -3.19
CA SER A 57 3.72 11.79 -3.38
C SER A 57 2.49 12.70 -3.42
N PHE A 58 1.46 12.22 -4.12
CA PHE A 58 0.11 12.77 -4.05
C PHE A 58 -0.89 11.62 -4.00
N ALA A 59 -1.70 11.59 -2.95
CA ALA A 59 -2.81 10.65 -2.79
C ALA A 59 -4.12 11.43 -2.86
N GLY A 60 -5.04 11.00 -3.71
CA GLY A 60 -6.31 11.70 -3.90
C GLY A 60 -7.37 10.85 -4.57
N TYR A 61 -8.56 11.41 -4.65
CA TYR A 61 -9.72 10.81 -5.28
C TYR A 61 -10.48 11.83 -6.12
N PHE A 62 -11.27 11.33 -7.06
CA PHE A 62 -12.06 12.13 -8.00
C PHE A 62 -13.28 11.35 -8.51
N PRO A 63 -14.39 12.03 -8.85
CA PRO A 63 -14.72 13.43 -8.49
C PRO A 63 -14.69 13.67 -6.96
N ALA A 64 -14.52 14.90 -6.50
CA ALA A 64 -14.38 15.19 -5.06
C ALA A 64 -15.70 14.97 -4.29
N GLU A 65 -16.84 15.29 -4.92
CA GLU A 65 -18.17 15.29 -4.32
C GLU A 65 -18.78 13.88 -4.26
N ASP A 66 -18.60 13.10 -5.34
CA ASP A 66 -19.00 11.70 -5.46
C ASP A 66 -17.81 10.85 -5.92
N PRO A 67 -16.91 10.44 -5.01
CA PRO A 67 -15.66 9.76 -5.36
C PRO A 67 -15.92 8.42 -6.03
N LYS A 68 -15.45 8.28 -7.28
CA LYS A 68 -15.53 7.03 -8.05
C LYS A 68 -14.17 6.34 -8.17
N TYR A 69 -13.10 7.11 -8.10
CA TYR A 69 -11.74 6.64 -8.28
C TYR A 69 -10.83 7.24 -7.20
N SER A 70 -9.86 6.44 -6.74
CA SER A 70 -8.75 6.88 -5.91
C SER A 70 -7.43 6.51 -6.57
N CYS A 71 -6.42 7.35 -6.45
CA CYS A 71 -5.10 7.11 -6.99
C CYS A 71 -4.03 7.68 -6.04
N ILE A 72 -2.89 7.01 -6.01
CA ILE A 72 -1.67 7.55 -5.41
C ILE A 72 -0.56 7.56 -6.46
N VAL A 73 0.14 8.69 -6.55
CA VAL A 73 1.34 8.83 -7.38
C VAL A 73 2.52 9.01 -6.44
N VAL A 74 3.58 8.22 -6.62
CA VAL A 74 4.82 8.29 -5.85
C VAL A 74 5.99 8.40 -6.83
N ILE A 75 6.85 9.40 -6.63
CA ILE A 75 8.03 9.65 -7.46
C ILE A 75 9.26 9.72 -6.54
N HIS A 76 10.20 8.80 -6.76
CA HIS A 76 11.44 8.70 -6.01
C HIS A 76 12.51 9.64 -6.58
N LYS A 77 13.18 10.38 -5.69
CA LYS A 77 14.34 11.23 -6.01
C LYS A 77 14.14 12.09 -7.28
N PRO A 78 13.03 12.83 -7.41
CA PRO A 78 12.80 13.66 -8.59
C PRO A 78 13.88 14.76 -8.67
N SER A 79 14.18 15.21 -9.89
CA SER A 79 15.20 16.23 -10.10
C SER A 79 14.83 17.54 -9.39
N THR A 80 15.69 17.96 -8.45
CA THR A 80 15.57 19.22 -7.69
C THR A 80 15.56 20.48 -8.57
N LYS A 81 16.01 20.37 -9.83
CA LYS A 81 16.03 21.47 -10.81
C LYS A 81 14.65 21.82 -11.37
N LYS A 82 13.63 20.95 -11.20
CA LYS A 82 12.27 21.15 -11.74
C LYS A 82 11.24 21.61 -10.70
N GLY A 83 11.63 21.74 -9.43
CA GLY A 83 10.75 22.06 -8.31
C GLY A 83 11.12 21.24 -7.07
N TYR A 84 10.75 21.73 -5.89
CA TYR A 84 11.06 21.10 -4.59
C TYR A 84 9.83 20.52 -3.89
N TYR A 85 8.61 20.95 -4.27
CA TYR A 85 7.40 20.60 -3.56
C TYR A 85 6.70 19.39 -4.19
N GLY A 86 6.13 18.53 -3.33
CA GLY A 86 5.50 17.28 -3.74
C GLY A 86 4.44 17.45 -4.83
N ALA A 87 3.72 18.58 -4.79
CA ALA A 87 2.70 18.96 -5.76
C ALA A 87 3.23 19.24 -7.17
N ASP A 88 4.44 19.79 -7.30
CA ASP A 88 4.97 20.27 -8.59
C ASP A 88 5.27 19.09 -9.53
N VAL A 89 5.68 17.95 -8.97
CA VAL A 89 6.10 16.78 -9.75
C VAL A 89 4.98 15.74 -9.86
N THR A 90 4.32 15.40 -8.74
CA THR A 90 3.29 14.34 -8.74
C THR A 90 1.92 14.86 -9.15
N GLY A 91 1.64 16.15 -8.93
CA GLY A 91 0.36 16.76 -9.30
C GLY A 91 0.06 16.63 -10.79
N PRO A 92 0.93 17.10 -11.71
CA PRO A 92 0.68 16.98 -13.15
C PRO A 92 0.44 15.54 -13.62
N VAL A 93 1.12 14.56 -13.00
CA VAL A 93 0.94 13.14 -13.31
C VAL A 93 -0.43 12.66 -12.85
N PHE A 94 -0.82 12.95 -11.59
CA PHE A 94 -2.15 12.63 -11.07
C PHE A 94 -3.24 13.25 -11.93
N LYS A 95 -3.15 14.54 -12.25
CA LYS A 95 -4.14 15.25 -13.07
C LYS A 95 -4.35 14.60 -14.42
N ARG A 96 -3.27 14.22 -15.11
CA ARG A 96 -3.35 13.54 -16.42
C ARG A 96 -3.99 12.17 -16.32
N ILE A 97 -3.67 11.38 -15.30
CA ILE A 97 -4.30 10.08 -15.06
C ILE A 97 -5.78 10.26 -14.78
N ALA A 98 -6.12 11.19 -13.88
CA ALA A 98 -7.47 11.44 -13.44
C ALA A 98 -8.36 11.96 -14.57
N GLN A 99 -7.87 12.94 -15.35
CA GLN A 99 -8.55 13.43 -16.54
C GLN A 99 -8.74 12.31 -17.56
N LYS A 100 -7.69 11.54 -17.86
CA LYS A 100 -7.78 10.44 -18.83
C LYS A 100 -8.83 9.40 -18.42
N ILE A 101 -8.83 8.96 -17.17
CA ILE A 101 -9.82 7.99 -16.66
C ILE A 101 -11.24 8.58 -16.72
N TYR A 102 -11.38 9.87 -16.42
CA TYR A 102 -12.68 10.52 -16.39
C TYR A 102 -13.23 10.82 -17.80
N THR A 103 -12.38 11.16 -18.76
CA THR A 103 -12.77 11.46 -20.15
C THR A 103 -12.85 10.21 -21.03
N ASP A 104 -11.97 9.23 -20.82
CA ASP A 104 -11.99 7.93 -21.51
C ASP A 104 -13.04 7.00 -20.88
N SER A 105 -14.11 7.55 -20.31
CA SER A 105 -15.31 6.82 -19.93
C SER A 105 -16.41 6.95 -20.99
N PRO A 106 -16.26 6.44 -22.23
CA PRO A 106 -17.40 6.02 -23.01
C PRO A 106 -17.85 4.65 -22.48
N LEU A 107 -19.16 4.53 -22.22
CA LEU A 107 -19.94 3.29 -22.11
C LEU A 107 -19.22 2.11 -21.43
N ARG A 108 -19.71 1.76 -20.25
CA ARG A 108 -19.58 0.40 -19.69
C ARG A 108 -19.98 -0.64 -20.76
N ASP A 109 -19.05 -1.05 -21.62
CA ASP A 109 -18.84 -2.47 -21.74
C ASP A 109 -18.32 -2.86 -20.37
N THR A 110 -19.25 -3.23 -19.51
CA THR A 110 -18.98 -4.13 -18.40
C THR A 110 -18.34 -5.37 -19.02
N ILE A 111 -17.03 -5.30 -19.28
CA ILE A 111 -16.20 -6.47 -19.20
C ILE A 111 -16.36 -6.84 -17.73
N GLN A 112 -17.31 -7.74 -17.46
CA GLN A 112 -17.21 -8.61 -16.31
C GLN A 112 -15.89 -9.33 -16.53
N LEU A 113 -14.79 -8.72 -16.07
CA LEU A 113 -13.61 -9.48 -15.75
C LEU A 113 -14.16 -10.56 -14.84
N PRO A 114 -14.00 -11.85 -15.19
CA PRO A 114 -14.25 -12.88 -14.22
C PRO A 114 -13.15 -12.71 -13.16
N VAL A 115 -13.33 -11.74 -12.27
CA VAL A 115 -12.83 -11.85 -10.91
C VAL A 115 -13.68 -12.97 -10.37
N LYS A 116 -13.29 -14.20 -10.71
CA LYS A 116 -13.78 -15.39 -10.04
C LYS A 116 -13.39 -15.10 -8.59
N PRO A 117 -14.35 -14.87 -7.66
CA PRO A 117 -13.99 -14.76 -6.26
C PRO A 117 -13.20 -16.02 -5.97
N MET A 118 -11.90 -15.88 -5.74
CA MET A 118 -10.99 -17.00 -5.62
C MET A 118 -11.18 -17.46 -4.19
N PRO A 119 -12.02 -18.48 -3.93
CA PRO A 119 -12.45 -18.79 -2.57
C PRO A 119 -11.25 -19.19 -1.73
N GLU A 120 -10.21 -19.73 -2.38
CA GLU A 120 -8.90 -20.04 -1.82
C GLU A 120 -8.20 -18.83 -1.22
N LEU A 121 -8.15 -17.66 -1.89
CA LEU A 121 -7.52 -16.46 -1.33
C LEU A 121 -8.28 -15.92 -0.12
N MET A 122 -9.62 -15.90 -0.19
CA MET A 122 -10.45 -15.45 0.93
C MET A 122 -10.37 -16.43 2.13
N GLN A 123 -10.27 -17.73 1.87
CA GLN A 123 -10.03 -18.75 2.89
C GLN A 123 -8.64 -18.63 3.50
N GLN A 124 -7.61 -18.33 2.68
CA GLN A 124 -6.25 -18.10 3.17
C GLN A 124 -6.18 -16.85 4.05
N GLU A 125 -6.78 -15.73 3.64
CA GLU A 125 -6.85 -14.51 4.47
C GLU A 125 -7.59 -14.76 5.79
N ALA A 126 -8.69 -15.50 5.75
CA ALA A 126 -9.45 -15.87 6.95
C ALA A 126 -8.66 -16.79 7.90
N GLN A 127 -7.95 -17.80 7.36
CA GLN A 127 -7.09 -18.69 8.14
C GLN A 127 -5.92 -17.95 8.77
N ILE A 128 -5.26 -17.05 8.02
CA ILE A 128 -4.17 -16.20 8.55
C ILE A 128 -4.70 -15.31 9.67
N THR A 129 -5.86 -14.67 9.48
CA THR A 129 -6.47 -13.80 10.50
C THR A 129 -6.88 -14.58 11.76
N GLN A 130 -7.35 -15.82 11.60
CA GLN A 130 -7.70 -16.69 12.72
C GLN A 130 -6.46 -17.14 13.50
N MET A 131 -5.40 -17.56 12.81
CA MET A 131 -4.12 -17.95 13.43
C MET A 131 -3.38 -16.80 14.11
N LEU A 132 -3.61 -15.55 13.68
CA LEU A 132 -3.07 -14.37 14.36
C LEU A 132 -3.80 -14.05 15.67
N ASN A 133 -5.04 -14.49 15.82
CA ASN A 133 -5.87 -14.22 17.01
C ASN A 133 -5.89 -15.38 18.01
N GLU A 134 -5.62 -16.60 17.57
CA GLU A 134 -5.56 -17.80 18.41
C GLU A 134 -4.11 -18.30 18.46
N THR A 135 -3.47 -18.28 19.63
CA THR A 135 -2.16 -18.93 19.81
C THR A 135 -2.31 -20.43 19.54
N PRO A 136 -1.75 -20.96 18.44
CA PRO A 136 -1.88 -22.37 18.11
C PRO A 136 -1.17 -23.22 19.17
N GLU A 137 -1.73 -24.40 19.48
CA GLU A 137 -1.17 -25.34 20.47
C GLU A 137 0.23 -25.87 20.08
N GLY A 138 0.65 -25.66 18.82
CA GLY A 138 1.97 -26.02 18.30
C GLY A 138 2.35 -25.21 17.05
N LEU A 139 3.53 -25.50 16.51
CA LEU A 139 4.09 -24.83 15.35
C LEU A 139 3.16 -24.96 14.12
N PRO A 140 2.68 -23.86 13.52
CA PRO A 140 1.77 -23.93 12.37
C PRO A 140 2.44 -24.54 11.13
N ASP A 141 1.63 -25.17 10.27
CA ASP A 141 2.05 -25.59 8.93
C ASP A 141 1.92 -24.41 7.97
N VAL A 142 3.06 -23.86 7.55
CA VAL A 142 3.19 -22.72 6.65
C VAL A 142 3.63 -23.13 5.25
N ARG A 143 3.68 -24.43 4.94
CA ARG A 143 4.00 -24.91 3.58
C ARG A 143 2.93 -24.47 2.60
N GLY A 144 3.34 -24.02 1.43
CA GLY A 144 2.48 -23.45 0.39
C GLY A 144 2.12 -21.98 0.60
N TRP A 145 2.44 -21.39 1.76
CA TRP A 145 2.22 -19.97 2.00
C TRP A 145 3.27 -19.12 1.29
N ALA A 146 2.93 -17.87 0.99
CA ALA A 146 3.91 -16.89 0.60
C ALA A 146 4.87 -16.63 1.77
N LEU A 147 6.17 -16.54 1.46
CA LEU A 147 7.21 -16.37 2.47
C LEU A 147 6.93 -15.23 3.47
N MET A 148 6.41 -14.09 2.97
CA MET A 148 6.14 -12.92 3.81
C MET A 148 5.00 -13.17 4.81
N ASP A 149 3.96 -13.90 4.42
CA ASP A 149 2.81 -14.18 5.29
C ASP A 149 3.20 -15.14 6.41
N ALA A 150 3.99 -16.17 6.07
CA ALA A 150 4.51 -17.12 7.03
C ALA A 150 5.50 -16.50 8.02
N LEU A 151 6.35 -15.58 7.54
CA LEU A 151 7.28 -14.83 8.40
C LEU A 151 6.50 -14.04 9.45
N ALA A 152 5.47 -13.30 9.03
CA ALA A 152 4.65 -12.49 9.93
C ALA A 152 3.98 -13.34 11.02
N VAL A 153 3.41 -14.49 10.67
CA VAL A 153 2.76 -15.37 11.65
C VAL A 153 3.78 -15.98 12.61
N LEU A 154 4.91 -16.49 12.12
CA LEU A 154 5.90 -17.17 12.97
C LEU A 154 6.65 -16.19 13.89
N GLU A 155 6.97 -14.98 13.44
CA GLU A 155 7.58 -13.95 14.28
C GLU A 155 6.61 -13.45 15.36
N ASN A 156 5.32 -13.32 15.05
CA ASN A 156 4.30 -12.98 16.05
C ASN A 156 4.15 -14.07 17.12
N LEU A 157 4.45 -15.34 16.80
CA LEU A 157 4.52 -16.43 17.77
C LEU A 157 5.82 -16.43 18.60
N GLY A 158 6.69 -15.43 18.41
CA GLY A 158 7.96 -15.28 19.14
C GLY A 158 9.07 -16.20 18.63
N LEU A 159 8.94 -16.75 17.42
CA LEU A 159 9.94 -17.65 16.83
C LEU A 159 10.93 -16.86 15.96
N THR A 160 12.19 -17.27 15.98
CA THR A 160 13.22 -16.73 15.06
C THR A 160 13.18 -17.50 13.76
N VAL A 161 12.95 -16.83 12.63
CA VAL A 161 12.82 -17.48 11.32
C VAL A 161 14.11 -17.33 10.49
N GLU A 162 14.67 -18.44 10.02
CA GLU A 162 15.75 -18.46 9.03
C GLU A 162 15.19 -18.84 7.66
N VAL A 163 15.41 -18.00 6.66
CA VAL A 163 14.85 -18.20 5.31
C VAL A 163 15.94 -18.57 4.32
N ARG A 164 15.65 -19.57 3.47
CA ARG A 164 16.47 -19.96 2.31
C ARG A 164 15.60 -20.05 1.08
N GLY A 165 15.89 -19.28 0.02
CA GLY A 165 15.06 -19.25 -1.20
C GLY A 165 14.05 -18.09 -1.21
N ARG A 166 13.10 -18.10 -2.16
CA ARG A 166 12.12 -17.02 -2.34
C ARG A 166 10.73 -17.60 -2.67
N GLY A 167 9.73 -16.74 -2.87
CA GLY A 167 8.40 -17.19 -3.30
C GLY A 167 7.63 -17.94 -2.23
N SER A 168 7.06 -19.09 -2.59
CA SER A 168 6.25 -19.91 -1.69
C SER A 168 7.09 -20.92 -0.92
N ILE A 169 6.71 -21.22 0.32
CA ILE A 169 7.42 -22.18 1.18
C ILE A 169 7.19 -23.60 0.67
N MET A 170 8.26 -24.28 0.32
CA MET A 170 8.25 -25.68 -0.05
C MET A 170 8.44 -26.58 1.18
N GLU A 171 9.36 -26.20 2.07
CA GLU A 171 9.67 -26.98 3.27
C GLU A 171 9.82 -26.09 4.50
N GLN A 172 9.49 -26.65 5.66
CA GLN A 172 9.70 -26.04 6.96
C GLN A 172 10.34 -27.02 7.93
N SER A 173 11.14 -26.52 8.87
CA SER A 173 11.71 -27.28 9.98
C SER A 173 11.76 -26.42 11.24
N PRO A 174 11.31 -26.88 12.43
CA PRO A 174 10.77 -28.22 12.74
C PRO A 174 9.43 -28.55 12.07
N LYS A 175 8.99 -29.81 12.20
CA LYS A 175 7.73 -30.26 11.61
C LYS A 175 6.54 -29.50 12.22
N PRO A 176 5.47 -29.25 11.44
CA PRO A 176 4.23 -28.71 11.98
C PRO A 176 3.73 -29.51 13.20
N GLY A 177 3.14 -28.82 14.17
CA GLY A 177 2.65 -29.41 15.42
C GLY A 177 3.71 -29.57 16.51
N THR A 178 4.96 -29.19 16.27
CA THR A 178 6.00 -29.15 17.32
C THR A 178 5.60 -28.15 18.40
N ALA A 179 5.63 -28.54 19.68
CA ALA A 179 5.28 -27.65 20.78
C ALA A 179 6.14 -26.38 20.76
N LEU A 180 5.52 -25.19 20.82
CA LEU A 180 6.20 -23.90 20.69
C LEU A 180 7.27 -23.67 21.78
N GLY A 181 7.17 -24.33 22.93
CA GLY A 181 8.19 -24.30 23.98
C GLY A 181 9.44 -25.15 23.72
N GLN A 182 9.42 -26.03 22.72
CA GLN A 182 10.55 -26.91 22.37
C GLN A 182 11.41 -26.37 21.23
N THR A 183 10.97 -25.31 20.55
CA THR A 183 11.73 -24.70 19.46
C THR A 183 11.62 -23.19 19.50
N GLN A 184 12.78 -22.52 19.40
CA GLN A 184 12.86 -21.07 19.30
C GLN A 184 13.22 -20.62 17.88
N LYS A 185 13.54 -21.56 16.99
CA LYS A 185 14.03 -21.28 15.64
C LYS A 185 13.30 -22.15 14.60
N VAL A 186 12.87 -21.52 13.51
CA VAL A 186 12.22 -22.19 12.37
C VAL A 186 12.98 -21.87 11.10
N THR A 187 13.32 -22.89 10.32
CA THR A 187 13.94 -22.74 9.00
C THR A 187 12.90 -22.98 7.93
N LEU A 188 12.77 -22.02 7.00
CA LEU A 188 11.87 -22.08 5.86
C LEU A 188 12.68 -22.16 4.56
N ILE A 189 12.31 -23.09 3.68
CA ILE A 189 12.89 -23.25 2.36
C ILE A 189 11.83 -22.87 1.31
N GLY A 190 12.08 -21.79 0.59
CA GLY A 190 11.26 -21.31 -0.52
C GLY A 190 11.72 -21.82 -1.87
N SER A 191 10.83 -21.71 -2.86
CA SER A 191 11.10 -21.93 -4.29
C SER A 191 12.19 -21.04 -4.91
#